data_AF-A0A089JEL7-F1
#
_entry.id   AF-A0A089JEL7-F1
#
_cell.length_a   1.000
_cell.length_b   1.000
_cell.length_c   1.000
_cell.angle_alpha   90.00
_cell.angle_beta   90.00
_cell.angle_gamma   90.00
#
_symmetry.space_group_name_H-M   'P 1'
#
loop_
_entity.id
_entity.type
_entity.pdbx_description
1 polymer ?
#
loop_
_entity_poly.entity_id
_entity_poly.type
_entity_poly.pdbx_seq_one_letter_code
_entity_poly.pdbx_strand_id
1 'polypeptide(L)'
;MYFITKQADLLGKTIAYTHMSQFAEAITIATTDGGIIIIESRDESGEIHVKSEHQASNYILGTIWLRSELLKAGVVTMEDIQEYERQREVVRQQWAKGQEERRRQEYEKLKAEFEKVGEEAQ
;
A
#
# COMPACT_ATOMS: atom_id res chain seq x y z
N MET A 1 1.62 10.55 10.24
CA MET A 1 2.38 9.43 9.62
C MET A 1 2.64 9.70 8.13
N TYR A 2 3.85 9.41 7.62
CA TYR A 2 4.14 9.37 6.17
C TYR A 2 5.15 8.27 5.81
N PHE A 3 5.17 7.86 4.54
CA PHE A 3 6.02 6.77 4.06
C PHE A 3 7.25 7.28 3.30
N ILE A 4 8.42 6.86 3.76
CA ILE A 4 9.70 7.12 3.09
C ILE A 4 9.91 6.03 2.05
N THR A 5 10.03 6.43 0.78
CA THR A 5 10.19 5.50 -0.36
C THR A 5 11.61 5.47 -0.92
N LYS A 6 12.51 6.34 -0.44
CA LYS A 6 13.92 6.39 -0.83
C LYS A 6 14.81 6.40 0.40
N GLN A 7 15.88 5.61 0.36
CA GLN A 7 16.82 5.52 1.48
C GLN A 7 17.51 6.85 1.78
N ALA A 8 17.79 7.67 0.75
CA ALA A 8 18.41 8.98 0.91
C ALA A 8 17.60 9.93 1.79
N ASP A 9 16.28 9.76 1.86
CA ASP A 9 15.39 10.60 2.65
C ASP A 9 15.47 10.27 4.16
N LEU A 10 16.20 9.23 4.55
CA LEU A 10 16.54 8.97 5.96
C LEU A 10 17.70 9.83 6.47
N LEU A 11 18.49 10.43 5.58
CA LEU A 11 19.68 11.19 5.97
C LEU A 11 19.29 12.37 6.87
N GLY A 12 19.93 12.46 8.04
CA GLY A 12 19.68 13.50 9.03
C GLY A 12 18.41 13.30 9.86
N LYS A 13 17.65 12.21 9.66
CA LYS A 13 16.48 11.89 10.51
C LYS A 13 16.91 11.16 11.77
N THR A 14 16.22 11.46 12.87
CA THR A 14 16.38 10.74 14.14
C THR A 14 15.46 9.53 14.18
N ILE A 15 16.03 8.35 14.39
CA ILE A 15 15.31 7.08 14.49
C ILE A 15 14.62 6.97 15.85
N ALA A 16 13.33 6.65 15.83
CA ALA A 16 12.51 6.39 17.02
C ALA A 16 12.28 4.89 17.26
N TYR A 17 12.22 4.11 16.19
CA TYR A 17 11.94 2.68 16.26
C TYR A 17 12.58 1.92 15.11
N THR A 18 13.05 0.70 15.39
CA THR A 18 13.55 -0.22 14.37
C THR A 18 13.06 -1.63 14.64
N HIS A 19 12.62 -2.31 13.59
CA HIS A 19 12.41 -3.75 13.59
C HIS A 19 13.29 -4.37 12.50
N MET A 20 14.31 -5.11 12.94
CA MET A 20 15.30 -5.77 12.08
C MET A 20 15.52 -7.20 12.60
N SER A 21 14.62 -8.12 12.25
CA SER A 21 14.79 -9.53 12.57
C SER A 21 15.26 -10.31 11.34
N GLN A 22 16.14 -11.29 11.54
CA GLN A 22 16.63 -12.18 10.46
C GLN A 22 15.50 -13.00 9.82
N PHE A 23 14.39 -13.19 10.53
CA PHE A 23 13.20 -13.88 10.03
C PHE A 23 12.07 -12.93 9.62
N ALA A 24 12.30 -11.61 9.68
CA ALA A 24 11.31 -10.65 9.24
C ALA A 24 11.27 -10.59 7.71
N GLU A 25 10.05 -10.60 7.17
CA GLU A 25 9.78 -10.35 5.75
C GLU A 25 10.34 -9.00 5.30
N ALA A 26 10.34 -8.00 6.20
CA ALA A 26 10.86 -6.68 5.94
C ALA A 26 11.48 -6.04 7.19
N ILE A 27 12.47 -5.19 6.96
CA ILE A 27 13.02 -4.26 7.94
C ILE A 27 12.11 -3.03 8.00
N THR A 28 11.73 -2.63 9.22
CA THR A 28 11.01 -1.38 9.46
C THR A 28 11.89 -0.41 10.20
N ILE A 29 12.02 0.82 9.71
CA ILE A 29 12.65 1.92 10.43
C ILE A 29 11.65 3.06 10.49
N ALA A 30 11.47 3.60 11.69
CA ALA A 30 10.54 4.69 11.96
C ALA A 30 11.29 5.84 12.62
N THR A 31 11.00 7.05 12.19
CA THR A 31 11.65 8.28 12.61
C THR A 31 10.77 9.06 13.59
N THR A 32 11.40 9.88 14.43
CA THR A 32 10.74 10.69 15.46
C THR A 32 9.74 11.71 14.89
N ASP A 33 9.88 12.09 13.62
CA ASP A 33 8.96 12.97 12.89
C ASP A 33 7.81 12.21 12.21
N GLY A 34 7.63 10.92 12.51
CA GLY A 34 6.53 10.10 11.99
C GLY A 34 6.73 9.55 10.58
N GLY A 35 7.97 9.60 10.07
CA GLY A 35 8.36 8.96 8.81
C GLY A 35 8.64 7.48 9.00
N ILE A 36 8.18 6.64 8.07
CA ILE A 36 8.35 5.19 8.14
C ILE A 36 8.87 4.66 6.82
N ILE A 37 9.98 3.92 6.85
CA ILE A 37 10.51 3.17 5.71
C ILE A 37 10.36 1.67 5.98
N ILE A 38 9.89 0.96 4.97
CA ILE A 38 9.82 -0.51 4.98
C ILE A 38 10.72 -1.02 3.87
N ILE A 39 11.71 -1.81 4.24
CA ILE A 39 12.74 -2.33 3.35
C ILE A 39 12.56 -3.84 3.27
N GLU A 40 12.28 -4.35 2.09
CA GLU A 40 12.15 -5.78 1.83
C GLU A 40 13.54 -6.38 1.62
N SER A 41 13.82 -7.50 2.31
CA SER A 41 15.15 -8.11 2.26
C SER A 41 15.35 -8.88 0.95
N ARG A 42 16.49 -8.64 0.30
CA ARG A 42 17.13 -9.35 -0.82
C ARG A 42 16.25 -10.28 -1.66
N ASP A 43 16.04 -9.88 -2.92
CA ASP A 43 15.88 -10.84 -4.00
C ASP A 43 17.16 -11.68 -4.23
N GLU A 44 17.11 -12.70 -5.07
CA GLU A 44 18.27 -13.56 -5.38
C GLU A 44 19.47 -12.77 -5.95
N SER A 45 19.23 -11.57 -6.51
CA SER A 45 20.26 -10.62 -6.96
C SER A 45 20.91 -9.81 -5.84
N GLY A 46 20.39 -9.88 -4.61
CA GLY A 46 20.91 -9.15 -3.46
C GLY A 46 20.53 -7.68 -3.43
N GLU A 47 19.58 -7.24 -4.27
CA GLU A 47 19.12 -5.86 -4.29
C GLU A 47 18.19 -5.56 -3.10
N ILE A 48 18.32 -4.36 -2.56
CA ILE A 48 17.52 -3.87 -1.45
C ILE A 48 16.35 -3.08 -2.01
N HIS A 49 15.13 -3.58 -1.84
CA HIS A 49 13.92 -2.92 -2.32
C HIS A 49 13.23 -2.17 -1.18
N VAL A 50 12.93 -0.89 -1.42
CA VAL A 50 12.08 -0.11 -0.51
C VAL A 50 10.64 -0.26 -0.98
N LYS A 51 9.74 -0.67 -0.08
CA LYS A 51 8.32 -0.77 -0.41
C LYS A 51 7.78 0.59 -0.82
N SER A 52 6.97 0.61 -1.88
CA SER A 52 6.16 1.78 -2.23
C SER A 52 5.24 2.16 -1.08
N GLU A 53 4.74 3.40 -1.07
CA GLU A 53 3.80 3.88 -0.06
C GLU A 53 2.61 2.92 0.13
N HIS A 54 2.02 2.45 -0.97
CA HIS A 54 0.90 1.50 -0.91
C HIS A 54 1.29 0.17 -0.24
N GLN A 55 2.44 -0.39 -0.60
CA GLN A 55 2.92 -1.64 -0.03
C GLN A 55 3.30 -1.49 1.45
N ALA A 56 3.97 -0.39 1.82
CA ALA A 56 4.36 -0.09 3.18
C ALA A 56 3.13 0.14 4.08
N SER A 57 2.12 0.86 3.58
CA SER A 57 0.84 1.02 4.27
C SER A 57 0.13 -0.30 4.50
N ASN A 58 0.01 -1.14 3.46
CA ASN A 58 -0.60 -2.46 3.59
C ASN A 58 0.13 -3.33 4.62
N TYR A 59 1.46 -3.27 4.62
CA TYR A 59 2.30 -4.00 5.57
C TYR A 59 2.04 -3.55 7.01
N ILE A 60 2.08 -2.24 7.29
CA ILE A 60 1.81 -1.72 8.64
C ILE A 60 0.37 -2.05 9.07
N LEU A 61 -0.63 -1.76 8.23
CA LEU A 61 -2.04 -1.99 8.59
C LEU A 61 -2.40 -3.46 8.74
N GLY A 62 -1.77 -4.34 7.96
CA GLY A 62 -1.95 -5.79 8.07
C GLY A 62 -1.26 -6.39 9.30
N THR A 63 -0.25 -5.71 9.86
CA THR A 63 0.61 -6.25 10.91
C THR A 63 0.25 -5.66 12.27
N ILE A 64 -0.69 -6.31 12.98
CA ILE A 64 -1.22 -5.85 14.29
C ILE A 64 -0.10 -5.55 15.29
N TRP A 65 0.88 -6.44 15.42
CA TRP A 65 1.96 -6.28 16.39
C TRP A 65 2.82 -5.04 16.08
N LEU A 66 3.13 -4.79 14.80
CA LEU A 66 3.93 -3.65 14.37
C LEU A 66 3.21 -2.33 14.64
N ARG A 67 1.90 -2.27 14.39
CA ARG A 67 1.09 -1.09 14.77
C ARG A 67 1.16 -0.80 16.25
N SER A 68 1.04 -1.85 17.08
CA SER A 68 1.12 -1.69 18.54
C SER A 68 2.48 -1.14 18.96
N GLU A 69 3.57 -1.63 18.39
CA GLU A 69 4.91 -1.15 18.68
C GLU A 69 5.14 0.30 18.22
N LEU A 70 4.65 0.67 17.04
CA LEU A 70 4.75 2.05 16.54
C LEU A 70 3.93 3.04 17.39
N LEU A 71 2.75 2.62 17.88
CA LEU A 71 1.95 3.40 18.83
C LEU A 71 2.67 3.56 20.18
N LYS A 72 3.24 2.49 20.73
CA LYS A 72 4.01 2.55 21.99
C LYS A 72 5.25 3.43 21.86
N ALA A 73 5.90 3.40 20.70
CA ALA A 73 7.06 4.24 20.40
C ALA A 73 6.68 5.72 20.15
N GLY A 74 5.39 6.06 20.10
CA GLY A 74 4.91 7.42 19.84
C GLY A 74 5.20 7.93 18.42
N VAL A 75 5.52 7.02 17.49
CA VAL A 75 5.81 7.36 16.09
C VAL A 75 4.54 7.68 15.32
N VAL A 76 3.47 6.97 15.64
CA VAL A 76 2.13 7.13 15.04
C VAL A 76 1.10 7.26 16.15
N THR A 77 0.01 7.95 15.86
CA THR A 77 -1.16 8.01 16.77
C THR A 77 -2.28 7.09 16.28
N MET A 78 -3.32 6.92 17.10
CA MET A 78 -4.53 6.23 16.64
C MET A 78 -5.26 7.04 15.57
N GLU A 79 -5.22 8.38 15.62
CA GLU A 79 -5.77 9.21 14.55
C GLU A 79 -5.02 8.99 13.23
N ASP A 80 -3.69 8.88 13.24
CA ASP A 80 -2.90 8.58 12.04
C ASP A 80 -3.36 7.28 11.37
N ILE A 81 -3.59 6.23 12.17
CA ILE A 81 -4.04 4.93 11.65
C ILE A 81 -5.45 5.03 11.06
N GLN A 82 -6.37 5.66 11.78
CA GLN A 82 -7.76 5.82 11.34
C GLN A 82 -7.87 6.67 10.07
N GLU A 83 -7.08 7.74 9.96
CA GLU A 83 -7.01 8.56 8.76
C GLU A 83 -6.57 7.72 7.56
N TYR A 84 -5.52 6.92 7.73
CA TYR A 84 -4.99 6.10 6.65
C TYR A 84 -5.94 4.97 6.24
N GLU A 85 -6.64 4.35 7.19
CA GLU A 85 -7.70 3.38 6.90
C GLU A 85 -8.83 4.01 6.09
N ARG A 86 -9.25 5.23 6.45
CA ARG A 86 -10.29 5.97 5.72
C ARG A 86 -9.87 6.29 4.30
N GLN A 87 -8.65 6.78 4.10
CA GLN A 87 -8.11 7.07 2.77
C GLN A 87 -8.06 5.81 1.89
N ARG A 88 -7.64 4.67 2.45
CA ARG A 88 -7.64 3.38 1.72
C ARG A 88 -9.04 2.94 1.32
N GLU A 89 -10.03 3.13 2.19
CA GLU A 89 -11.42 2.79 1.87
C GLU A 89 -11.97 3.66 0.73
N VAL A 90 -11.68 4.97 0.74
CA VAL A 90 -12.06 5.89 -0.36
C VAL A 90 -11.45 5.43 -1.68
N VAL A 91 -10.14 5.14 -1.70
CA VAL A 91 -9.46 4.64 -2.91
C VAL A 91 -10.07 3.31 -3.36
N ARG A 92 -10.32 2.38 -2.44
CA ARG A 92 -10.95 1.08 -2.76
C ARG A 92 -12.32 1.26 -3.41
N GLN A 93 -13.16 2.14 -2.86
CA GLN A 93 -14.48 2.42 -3.41
C GLN A 93 -14.41 3.06 -4.80
N GLN A 94 -13.48 3.99 -5.03
CA GLN A 94 -13.26 4.58 -6.35
C GLN A 94 -12.81 3.55 -7.37
N TRP A 95 -11.90 2.66 -6.99
CA TRP A 95 -11.44 1.57 -7.84
C TRP A 95 -12.57 0.58 -8.16
N ALA A 96 -13.40 0.21 -7.18
CA ALA A 96 -14.55 -0.66 -7.38
C ALA A 96 -15.55 -0.07 -8.38
N LYS A 97 -15.88 1.23 -8.23
CA LYS A 97 -16.77 1.94 -9.16
C LYS A 97 -16.21 1.99 -10.58
N GLY A 98 -14.91 2.30 -10.74
CA GLY A 98 -14.27 2.32 -12.06
C GLY A 98 -14.22 0.94 -12.72
N GLN A 99 -14.05 -0.13 -11.95
CA GLN A 99 -14.10 -1.50 -12.47
C GLN A 99 -15.51 -1.90 -12.91
N GLU A 100 -16.53 -1.49 -12.16
CA GLU A 100 -17.93 -1.71 -12.53
C GLU A 100 -18.29 -0.97 -13.82
N GLU A 101 -17.89 0.29 -13.97
CA GLU A 101 -18.09 1.05 -15.22
C GLU A 101 -17.39 0.41 -16.41
N ARG A 102 -16.13 -0.03 -16.26
CA ARG A 102 -15.40 -0.73 -17.32
C ARG A 102 -16.09 -2.02 -17.73
N ARG A 103 -16.50 -2.85 -16.76
CA ARG A 103 -17.25 -4.08 -17.02
C ARG A 103 -18.57 -3.81 -17.74
N ARG A 104 -19.26 -2.73 -17.37
CA ARG A 104 -20.50 -2.32 -18.03
C ARG A 104 -20.24 -1.92 -19.49
N GLN A 105 -19.21 -1.12 -19.75
CA GLN A 105 -18.84 -0.72 -21.11
C GLN A 105 -18.41 -1.91 -21.97
N GLU A 106 -17.66 -2.85 -21.40
CA GLU A 106 -17.29 -4.10 -22.08
C GLU A 106 -18.51 -4.95 -22.41
N TYR A 107 -19.45 -5.08 -21.47
CA TYR A 107 -20.71 -5.79 -21.70
C TYR A 107 -21.55 -5.14 -22.80
N GLU A 108 -21.71 -3.82 -22.78
CA GLU A 108 -22.49 -3.08 -23.79
C GLU A 108 -21.86 -3.21 -25.19
N LYS A 109 -20.52 -3.14 -25.29
CA LYS A 109 -19.79 -3.39 -26.55
C LYS A 109 -20.02 -4.81 -27.05
N LEU A 110 -19.85 -5.81 -26.19
CA LEU A 110 -20.01 -7.22 -26.55
C LEU A 110 -21.43 -7.51 -27.01
N LYS A 111 -22.44 -6.97 -26.32
CA LYS A 111 -23.84 -7.09 -26.71
C LYS A 111 -24.10 -6.52 -28.11
N ALA A 112 -23.58 -5.33 -28.40
CA ALA A 112 -23.74 -4.69 -29.70
C ALA A 112 -23.05 -5.46 -30.85
N GLU A 113 -21.91 -6.10 -30.58
CA GLU A 113 -21.25 -6.99 -31.54
C GLU A 113 -22.10 -8.23 -31.85
N PHE A 114 -22.68 -8.87 -30.83
CA PHE A 114 -23.53 -10.05 -31.03
C PHE A 114 -24.85 -9.72 -31.74
N GLU A 115 -25.47 -8.57 -31.46
CA GLU A 115 -26.70 -8.14 -32.16
C GLU A 115 -26.43 -7.92 -33.65
N LYS A 116 -25.30 -7.31 -34.03
CA LYS A 116 -24.92 -7.14 -35.44
C LYS A 116 -24.69 -8.46 -36.17
N VAL A 117 -23.99 -9.41 -35.53
CA VAL A 117 -23.73 -10.73 -36.12
C VAL A 117 -25.03 -11.53 -36.27
N GLY A 118 -26.01 -11.35 -35.37
CA GLY A 118 -27.33 -11.98 -35.46
C GLY A 118 -28.18 -11.42 -36.61
N GLU A 119 -28.07 -10.14 -36.92
CA GLU A 119 -28.75 -9.48 -38.04
C GLU A 119 -28.13 -9.83 -39.41
N GLU A 120 -26.81 -10.00 -39.49
CA GLU A 120 -26.11 -10.41 -40.73
C GLU A 120 -26.27 -11.90 -41.06
N ALA A 121 -26.73 -12.72 -40.11
CA ALA A 121 -26.95 -14.16 -40.27
C ALA A 121 -28.40 -14.54 -40.68
N GLN A 122 -29.29 -13.55 -40.87
CA GLN A 122 -30.66 -13.71 -41.38
C GLN A 122 -30.77 -13.29 -42.85
#